data_AF-A0A1M4YAZ0-F1
#
_entry.id   AF-A0A1M4YAZ0-F1
#
_cell.length_a   1.000
_cell.length_b   1.000
_cell.length_c   1.000
_cell.angle_alpha   90.00
_cell.angle_beta   90.00
_cell.angle_gamma   90.00
#
_symmetry.space_group_name_H-M   'P 1'
#
loop_
_entity.id
_entity.type
_entity.pdbx_description
1 polymer ?
#
loop_
_entity_poly.entity_id
_entity_poly.type
_entity_poly.pdbx_seq_one_letter_code
_entity_poly.pdbx_strand_id
1 'polypeptide(L)'
;MSNPVYERIKRDPRYTELIQRRGRFATSLTLTVMAVFFGFVLLVAFAPGFIAMRIVEGNNITVGIALGFIQFVLFCFLTWVYVRRANGEFDSINEQIVQDAQRNAQ
;
A
#
# COMPACT_ATOMS: atom_id res chain seq x y z
N MET A 1 6.63 -31.62 -10.82
CA MET A 1 5.50 -32.23 -10.08
C MET A 1 4.67 -31.12 -9.46
N SER A 2 3.50 -30.82 -10.03
CA SER A 2 2.52 -29.93 -9.41
C SER A 2 2.00 -30.60 -8.14
N ASN A 3 2.20 -29.95 -6.99
CA ASN A 3 1.76 -30.48 -5.71
C ASN A 3 0.21 -30.53 -5.72
N PRO A 4 -0.43 -31.70 -5.55
CA PRO A 4 -1.89 -31.83 -5.62
C PRO A 4 -2.63 -30.94 -4.60
N VAL A 5 -1.95 -30.55 -3.53
CA VAL A 5 -2.43 -29.55 -2.55
C VAL A 5 -2.52 -28.15 -3.18
N TYR A 6 -1.54 -27.76 -4.01
CA TYR A 6 -1.48 -26.45 -4.67
C TYR A 6 -2.59 -26.27 -5.72
N GLU A 7 -2.86 -27.31 -6.50
CA GLU A 7 -3.97 -27.31 -7.48
C GLU A 7 -5.35 -27.21 -6.81
N ARG A 8 -5.52 -27.81 -5.62
CA ARG A 8 -6.76 -27.71 -4.84
C ARG A 8 -6.96 -26.30 -4.28
N ILE A 9 -5.91 -25.66 -3.76
CA ILE A 9 -5.97 -24.28 -3.27
C ILE A 9 -6.33 -23.31 -4.41
N LYS A 10 -5.73 -23.49 -5.60
CA LYS A 10 -6.03 -22.65 -6.77
C LYS A 10 -7.46 -22.79 -7.28
N ARG A 11 -8.10 -23.95 -7.10
CA ARG A 11 -9.50 -24.20 -7.47
C ARG A 11 -10.50 -23.71 -6.43
N ASP A 12 -10.06 -23.34 -5.22
CA ASP A 12 -10.96 -22.80 -4.20
C ASP A 12 -11.37 -21.36 -4.58
N PRO A 13 -12.68 -21.08 -4.77
CA PRO A 13 -13.16 -19.73 -5.09
C PRO A 13 -12.79 -18.69 -4.03
N ARG A 14 -12.61 -19.08 -2.76
CA ARG A 14 -12.17 -18.20 -1.66
C ARG A 14 -10.76 -17.65 -1.90
N TYR A 15 -9.88 -18.45 -2.49
CA TYR A 15 -8.50 -18.05 -2.83
C TYR A 15 -8.47 -16.99 -3.94
N THR A 16 -9.36 -17.14 -4.94
CA THR A 16 -9.46 -16.17 -6.04
C THR A 16 -10.03 -14.83 -5.56
N GLU A 17 -11.03 -14.85 -4.68
CA GLU A 17 -11.62 -13.64 -4.10
C GLU A 17 -10.60 -12.85 -3.25
N LEU A 18 -9.79 -13.57 -2.46
CA LEU A 18 -8.67 -13.00 -1.69
C LEU A 18 -7.66 -12.26 -2.59
N ILE A 19 -7.22 -12.90 -3.66
CA ILE A 19 -6.25 -12.30 -4.59
C ILE A 19 -6.85 -11.06 -5.25
N GLN A 20 -8.11 -11.10 -5.68
CA GLN A 20 -8.78 -9.94 -6.28
C GLN A 20 -8.91 -8.77 -5.29
N ARG A 21 -9.33 -9.03 -4.05
CA ARG A 21 -9.42 -8.01 -3.01
C ARG A 21 -8.05 -7.41 -2.69
N ARG A 22 -7.01 -8.25 -2.57
CA ARG A 22 -5.63 -7.79 -2.37
C ARG A 22 -5.14 -6.93 -3.52
N GLY A 23 -5.40 -7.38 -4.75
CA GLY A 23 -4.99 -6.70 -5.97
C GLY A 23 -5.61 -5.31 -6.06
N ARG A 24 -6.93 -5.20 -5.90
CA ARG A 24 -7.63 -3.90 -5.93
C ARG A 24 -7.11 -2.94 -4.87
N PHE A 25 -6.86 -3.43 -3.66
CA PHE A 25 -6.30 -2.61 -2.59
C PHE A 25 -4.88 -2.14 -2.92
N ALA A 26 -3.99 -3.06 -3.31
CA ALA A 26 -2.62 -2.73 -3.71
C ALA A 26 -2.60 -1.72 -4.87
N THR A 27 -3.41 -1.93 -5.91
CA THR A 27 -3.53 -1.00 -7.03
C THR A 27 -4.00 0.38 -6.59
N SER A 28 -4.95 0.47 -5.64
CA SER A 28 -5.40 1.76 -5.12
C SER A 28 -4.28 2.53 -4.39
N LEU A 29 -3.49 1.84 -3.55
CA LEU A 29 -2.33 2.44 -2.89
C LEU A 29 -1.26 2.87 -3.89
N THR A 30 -0.96 2.03 -4.89
CA THR A 30 -0.02 2.38 -5.95
C THR A 30 -0.46 3.64 -6.69
N LEU A 31 -1.74 3.73 -7.06
CA LEU A 31 -2.31 4.93 -7.70
C LEU A 31 -2.20 6.16 -6.80
N THR A 32 -2.46 6.02 -5.49
CA THR A 32 -2.30 7.14 -4.53
C THR A 32 -0.86 7.62 -4.47
N VAL A 33 0.11 6.71 -4.30
CA VAL A 33 1.54 7.06 -4.27
C VAL A 33 1.95 7.73 -5.57
N MET A 34 1.51 7.19 -6.70
CA MET A 34 1.81 7.73 -8.03
C MET A 34 1.23 9.15 -8.21
N ALA A 35 -0.02 9.37 -7.81
CA ALA A 35 -0.66 10.68 -7.88
C ALA A 35 0.06 11.73 -7.02
N VAL A 36 0.43 11.37 -5.79
CA VAL A 36 1.17 12.26 -4.88
C VAL A 36 2.55 12.58 -5.43
N PHE A 37 3.28 11.55 -5.89
CA PHE A 37 4.63 11.71 -6.44
C PHE A 37 4.64 12.61 -7.68
N PHE A 38 3.80 12.32 -8.67
CA PHE A 38 3.71 13.15 -9.87
C PHE A 38 3.15 14.54 -9.55
N GLY A 39 2.17 14.65 -8.64
CA GLY A 39 1.67 15.94 -8.18
C GLY A 39 2.76 16.83 -7.60
N PHE A 40 3.63 16.27 -6.74
CA PHE A 40 4.77 16.99 -6.20
C PHE A 40 5.80 17.36 -7.27
N VAL A 41 6.16 16.42 -8.16
CA VAL A 41 7.11 16.69 -9.26
C VAL A 41 6.60 17.79 -10.19
N LEU A 42 5.31 17.77 -10.55
CA LEU A 42 4.69 18.81 -11.37
C LEU A 42 4.70 20.16 -10.66
N LEU A 43 4.38 20.19 -9.35
CA LEU A 43 4.43 21.42 -8.57
C LEU A 43 5.85 22.02 -8.55
N VAL A 44 6.88 21.18 -8.39
CA VAL A 44 8.28 21.60 -8.44
C VAL A 44 8.69 22.11 -9.82
N ALA A 45 8.25 21.45 -10.89
CA ALA A 45 8.60 21.82 -12.25
C ALA A 45 7.90 23.10 -12.74
N PHE A 46 6.61 23.25 -12.45
CA PHE A 46 5.78 24.33 -12.99
C PHE A 46 5.60 25.52 -12.04
N ALA A 47 5.77 25.32 -10.72
CA ALA A 47 5.60 26.38 -9.71
C ALA A 47 6.82 26.48 -8.75
N PRO A 48 8.05 26.65 -9.26
CA PRO A 48 9.24 26.74 -8.40
C PRO A 48 9.18 27.91 -7.42
N GLY A 49 8.53 29.02 -7.80
CA GLY A 49 8.32 30.17 -6.91
C GLY A 49 7.44 29.85 -5.70
N PHE A 50 6.44 29.00 -5.87
CA PHE A 50 5.59 28.53 -4.77
C PHE A 50 6.38 27.61 -3.84
N ILE A 51 7.15 26.67 -4.39
CA ILE A 51 8.03 25.76 -3.63
C ILE A 51 9.08 26.53 -2.82
N ALA A 52 9.60 27.63 -3.37
CA ALA A 52 10.62 28.47 -2.73
C ALA A 52 10.04 29.45 -1.69
N MET A 53 8.72 29.63 -1.63
CA MET A 53 8.08 30.53 -0.68
C MET A 53 8.39 30.08 0.76
N ARG A 54 8.78 31.03 1.61
CA ARG A 54 9.05 30.78 3.03
C ARG A 54 7.75 30.83 3.81
N ILE A 55 7.56 29.88 4.74
CA ILE A 55 6.31 29.74 5.51
C ILE A 55 6.31 30.64 6.75
N VAL A 56 7.47 30.82 7.38
CA VAL A 56 7.63 31.59 8.62
C VAL A 56 8.70 32.67 8.41
N GLU A 57 8.34 33.92 8.69
CA GLU A 57 9.29 35.04 8.66
C GLU A 57 10.40 34.79 9.69
N GLY A 58 11.66 34.82 9.24
CA GLY A 58 12.84 34.60 10.09
C GLY A 58 13.44 33.19 10.05
N ASN A 59 12.81 32.21 9.38
CA ASN A 59 13.35 30.85 9.22
C ASN A 59 13.55 30.44 7.75
N ASN A 60 14.39 29.41 7.54
CA ASN A 60 14.71 28.85 6.22
C ASN A 60 13.76 27.74 5.76
N ILE A 61 12.60 27.57 6.42
CA ILE A 61 11.61 26.54 6.02
C ILE A 61 10.78 27.05 4.86
N THR A 62 10.91 26.38 3.72
CA THR A 62 10.13 26.64 2.51
C THR A 62 8.89 25.75 2.43
N VAL A 63 7.91 26.17 1.62
CA VAL A 63 6.73 25.36 1.27
C VAL A 63 7.14 24.00 0.73
N GLY A 64 8.20 23.94 -0.09
CA GLY A 64 8.74 22.66 -0.58
C GLY A 64 9.15 21.69 0.53
N ILE A 65 9.84 22.19 1.56
CA ILE A 65 10.26 21.37 2.71
C ILE A 65 9.04 20.87 3.48
N ALA A 66 8.06 21.74 3.73
CA ALA A 66 6.84 21.33 4.43
C ALA A 66 6.02 20.30 3.63
N LEU A 67 5.85 20.49 2.32
CA LEU A 67 5.19 19.53 1.45
C LEU A 67 5.93 18.19 1.42
N GLY A 68 7.25 18.21 1.35
CA GLY A 68 8.08 17.01 1.44
C GLY A 68 7.88 16.27 2.77
N PHE A 69 7.80 17.00 3.89
CA PHE A 69 7.52 16.41 5.20
C PHE A 69 6.12 15.81 5.28
N ILE A 70 5.10 16.50 4.75
CA ILE A 70 3.74 15.97 4.66
C ILE A 70 3.72 14.69 3.81
N GLN A 71 4.43 14.67 2.69
CA GLN A 71 4.55 13.48 1.83
C GLN A 71 5.22 12.33 2.57
N PHE A 72 6.25 12.59 3.36
CA PHE A 72 6.90 11.58 4.19
C PHE A 72 5.92 10.97 5.20
N VAL A 73 5.21 11.81 5.96
CA VAL A 73 4.20 11.35 6.93
C VAL A 73 3.08 10.55 6.22
N LEU A 74 2.63 11.02 5.06
CA LEU A 74 1.63 10.33 4.24
C LEU A 74 2.11 8.94 3.81
N PHE A 75 3.36 8.80 3.37
CA PHE A 75 3.92 7.51 2.98
C PHE A 75 4.08 6.57 4.17
N CYS A 76 4.55 7.06 5.32
CA CYS A 76 4.56 6.27 6.55
C CYS A 76 3.15 5.78 6.92
N PHE A 77 2.15 6.65 6.80
CA PHE A 77 0.75 6.29 7.05
C PHE A 77 0.24 5.24 6.05
N LEU A 78 0.49 5.40 4.75
CA LEU A 78 0.11 4.42 3.73
C LEU A 78 0.77 3.07 3.97
N THR A 79 2.05 3.04 4.35
CA THR A 79 2.74 1.80 4.73
C THR A 79 2.09 1.16 5.94
N TRP A 80 1.76 1.93 6.99
CA TRP A 80 1.08 1.41 8.17
C TRP A 80 -0.30 0.83 7.84
N VAL A 81 -1.11 1.55 7.03
CA VAL A 81 -2.40 1.08 6.55
C VAL A 81 -2.26 -0.21 5.75
N TYR A 82 -1.26 -0.27 4.85
CA TYR A 82 -0.96 -1.45 4.07
C TYR A 82 -0.62 -2.66 4.95
N VAL A 83 0.31 -2.49 5.89
CA VAL A 83 0.74 -3.56 6.81
C VAL A 83 -0.41 -4.01 7.70
N ARG A 84 -1.20 -3.09 8.26
CA ARG A 84 -2.35 -3.43 9.09
C ARG A 84 -3.41 -4.21 8.30
N ARG A 85 -3.66 -3.83 7.04
CA ARG A 85 -4.61 -4.54 6.16
C ARG A 85 -4.08 -5.93 5.79
N ALA A 86 -2.79 -6.01 5.46
CA ALA A 86 -2.12 -7.27 5.11
C ALA A 86 -2.13 -8.27 6.27
N ASN A 87 -1.76 -7.82 7.47
CA ASN A 87 -1.69 -8.66 8.67
C ASN A 87 -3.08 -9.05 9.23
N GLY A 88 -4.16 -8.36 8.83
CA GLY A 88 -5.51 -8.68 9.30
C GLY A 88 -6.24 -9.71 8.43
N GLU A 89 -6.51 -9.32 7.18
CA GLU A 89 -7.41 -10.10 6.30
C GLU A 89 -6.71 -11.32 5.70
N PHE A 90 -5.38 -11.33 5.58
CA PHE A 90 -4.66 -12.43 4.95
C PHE A 90 -4.14 -13.48 5.94
N ASP A 91 -3.72 -13.10 7.14
CA ASP A 91 -3.25 -14.07 8.14
C ASP A 91 -4.40 -14.94 8.67
N SER A 92 -5.56 -14.35 8.96
CA SER A 92 -6.73 -15.10 9.42
C SER A 92 -7.23 -16.14 8.41
N ILE A 93 -7.14 -15.83 7.11
CA ILE A 93 -7.58 -16.74 6.07
C ILE A 93 -6.48 -17.77 5.74
N ASN A 94 -5.20 -17.40 5.81
CA ASN A 94 -4.11 -18.37 5.73
C ASN A 94 -4.16 -19.39 6.88
N GLU A 95 -4.41 -18.94 8.12
CA GLU A 95 -4.54 -19.85 9.27
C GLU A 95 -5.68 -20.86 9.08
N GLN A 96 -6.84 -20.41 8.60
CA GLN A 96 -7.98 -21.30 8.34
C GLN A 96 -7.68 -22.31 7.23
N ILE A 97 -7.05 -21.88 6.13
CA ILE A 97 -6.72 -22.77 5.00
C ILE A 97 -5.66 -23.80 5.41
N VAL A 98 -4.67 -23.41 6.21
CA VAL A 98 -3.63 -24.33 6.72
C VAL A 98 -4.23 -25.33 7.71
N GLN A 99 -5.11 -24.89 8.61
CA GLN A 99 -5.79 -25.79 9.55
C GLN A 99 -6.72 -26.79 8.83
N ASP A 100 -7.51 -26.33 7.86
CA ASP A 100 -8.39 -27.22 7.07
C ASP A 100 -7.59 -28.24 6.24
N ALA A 101 -6.43 -27.84 5.70
CA ALA A 101 -5.55 -28.73 4.95
C ALA A 101 -4.89 -29.79 5.84
N GLN A 102 -4.53 -29.45 7.08
CA GLN A 102 -3.97 -30.39 8.04
C GLN A 102 -5.02 -31.35 8.61
N ARG A 103 -6.25 -30.87 8.84
CA ARG A 103 -7.34 -31.68 9.40
C ARG A 103 -7.91 -32.72 8.43
N ASN A 104 -7.85 -32.44 7.13
CA ASN A 104 -8.28 -33.39 6.09
C ASN A 104 -7.15 -34.32 5.61
N ALA A 105 -5.93 -34.17 6.15
CA ALA A 105 -4.79 -35.06 5.89
C ALA A 105 -4.64 -36.15 6.97
N GLN A 106 -5.48 -36.12 8.00
CA GLN A 106 -5.58 -37.11 9.07
C GLN A 106 -6.83 -37.97 8.87
#